data_AF-A0A7C9PIQ2-F1
#
_entry.id   AF-A0A7C9PIQ2-F1
#
_cell.length_a   1.000
_cell.length_b   1.000
_cell.length_c   1.000
_cell.angle_alpha   90.00
_cell.angle_beta   90.00
_cell.angle_gamma   90.00
#
_symmetry.space_group_name_H-M   'P 1'
#
loop_
_entity.id
_entity.type
_entity.pdbx_description
1 polymer ?
#
loop_
_entity_poly.entity_id
_entity_poly.type
_entity_poly.pdbx_seq_one_letter_code
_entity_poly.pdbx_strand_id
1 'polypeptide(L)' 'MPAGLAAPWPAPRPWRHRTARALRALARHLLRIAHRLGAAPARTAPLAPPQVEFHAEAGAPEGALYVDGRLVGYLDTRRL' A
#
# COMPACT_ATOMS: atom_id res chain seq x y z
N MET A 1 24.65 6.82 38.39
CA MET A 1 25.15 6.60 37.02
C MET A 1 24.81 5.16 36.60
N PRO A 2 23.64 4.86 36.01
CA PRO A 2 23.40 3.51 35.51
C PRO A 2 24.09 3.34 34.15
N ALA A 3 25.12 2.51 34.12
CA ALA A 3 25.71 2.02 32.88
C ALA A 3 24.65 1.20 32.13
N GLY A 4 24.20 1.73 30.99
CA GLY A 4 23.28 1.03 30.10
C GLY A 4 23.94 -0.24 29.59
N LEU A 5 23.39 -1.40 29.95
CA LEU A 5 23.69 -2.68 29.33
C LEU A 5 23.23 -2.61 27.87
N ALA A 6 24.12 -2.16 26.98
CA ALA A 6 23.96 -2.37 25.55
C ALA A 6 24.00 -3.88 25.31
N ALA A 7 22.82 -4.51 25.31
CA ALA A 7 22.69 -5.90 24.94
C ALA A 7 23.34 -6.07 23.55
N PRO A 8 24.28 -7.02 23.37
CA PRO A 8 24.88 -7.23 22.07
C PRO A 8 23.76 -7.61 21.09
N TRP A 9 23.53 -6.76 20.09
CA TRP A 9 22.57 -7.06 19.04
C TRP A 9 22.96 -8.42 18.44
N PRO A 10 22.05 -9.39 18.42
CA PRO A 10 22.38 -10.72 17.93
C PRO A 10 22.86 -10.59 16.49
N ALA A 11 24.09 -11.07 16.24
CA ALA A 11 24.72 -10.99 14.93
C ALA A 11 23.75 -11.52 13.87
N PRO A 12 23.49 -10.75 12.78
CA PRO A 12 22.49 -11.12 11.81
C PRO A 12 22.91 -12.43 11.13
N ARG A 13 22.14 -13.48 11.39
CA ARG A 13 22.43 -14.81 10.84
C ARG A 13 22.39 -14.75 9.30
N PRO A 14 23.33 -15.37 8.58
CA PRO A 14 23.46 -15.24 7.13
C PRO A 14 22.23 -15.73 6.36
N TRP A 15 21.46 -16.67 6.94
CA TRP A 15 20.20 -17.13 6.36
C TRP A 15 19.12 -16.05 6.35
N ARG A 16 19.10 -15.11 7.32
CA ARG A 16 18.14 -13.99 7.34
C ARG A 16 18.31 -13.07 6.14
N HIS A 17 19.55 -12.85 5.71
CA HIS A 17 19.82 -12.04 4.52
C HIS A 17 19.40 -12.78 3.24
N ARG A 18 19.60 -14.11 3.18
CA ARG A 18 19.15 -14.93 2.05
C ARG A 18 17.62 -14.95 1.94
N THR A 19 16.91 -15.16 3.05
CA THR A 19 15.44 -15.14 3.07
C THR A 19 14.90 -13.75 2.71
N ALA A 20 15.47 -12.67 3.27
CA ALA A 20 15.07 -11.31 2.91
C ALA A 20 15.30 -11.01 1.41
N ARG A 21 16.39 -11.50 0.82
CA ARG A 21 16.65 -11.37 -0.63
C ARG A 21 15.64 -12.17 -1.45
N ALA A 22 15.32 -13.39 -1.04
CA ALA A 22 14.31 -14.22 -1.70
C ALA A 22 12.93 -13.56 -1.67
N LEU A 23 12.49 -13.08 -0.50
CA LEU A 23 11.22 -12.38 -0.34
C LEU A 23 11.15 -11.11 -1.20
N ARG A 24 12.22 -10.29 -1.22
CA ARG A 24 12.29 -9.09 -2.07
C ARG A 24 12.29 -9.43 -3.57
N ALA A 25 12.89 -10.54 -3.97
CA ALA A 25 12.85 -11.00 -5.36
C ALA A 25 11.43 -11.42 -5.76
N LEU A 26 10.75 -12.18 -4.89
CA LEU A 26 9.38 -12.62 -5.11
C LEU A 26 8.41 -11.42 -5.19
N ALA A 27 8.51 -10.47 -4.26
CA ALA A 27 7.68 -9.26 -4.25
C ALA A 27 7.82 -8.45 -5.56
N ARG A 28 9.06 -8.27 -6.05
CA ARG A 28 9.30 -7.61 -7.35
C ARG A 28 8.78 -8.40 -8.54
N HIS A 29 8.70 -9.72 -8.44
CA HIS A 29 8.12 -10.55 -9.49
C HIS A 29 6.60 -10.41 -9.53
N LEU A 30 5.94 -10.47 -8.36
CA LEU A 30 4.51 -10.24 -8.22
C LEU A 30 4.10 -8.84 -8.70
N LEU A 31 4.87 -7.81 -8.34
CA LEU A 31 4.59 -6.44 -8.80
C LEU A 31 4.68 -6.31 -10.33
N ARG A 32 5.64 -6.98 -10.96
CA ARG A 32 5.75 -7.02 -12.44
C ARG A 32 4.55 -7.71 -13.07
N ILE A 33 4.09 -8.82 -12.49
CA ILE A 33 2.89 -9.52 -12.96
C ILE A 33 1.66 -8.62 -12.80
N ALA A 34 1.48 -8.00 -11.63
CA ALA A 34 0.38 -7.07 -11.37
C ALA A 34 0.35 -5.91 -12.36
N HIS A 35 1.51 -5.30 -12.65
CA HIS A 35 1.60 -4.27 -13.68
C HIS A 35 1.30 -4.80 -15.07
N ARG A 36 1.68 -6.03 -15.44
CA ARG A 36 1.32 -6.60 -16.74
C ARG A 36 -0.18 -6.89 -16.87
N LEU A 37 -0.83 -7.30 -15.79
CA LEU A 37 -2.29 -7.49 -15.77
C LEU A 37 -3.04 -6.15 -15.77
N GLY A 38 -2.58 -5.18 -14.97
CA GLY A 38 -3.17 -3.84 -14.88
C GLY A 38 -2.83 -2.92 -16.05
N ALA A 39 -1.75 -3.19 -16.78
CA ALA A 39 -1.40 -2.53 -18.04
C ALA A 39 -2.08 -3.20 -19.24
N ALA A 40 -3.09 -4.04 -19.03
CA ALA A 40 -4.15 -4.14 -20.02
C ALA A 40 -4.51 -2.70 -20.42
N PRO A 41 -4.47 -2.34 -21.71
CA PRO A 41 -4.69 -0.97 -22.11
C PRO A 41 -5.99 -0.57 -21.45
N ALA A 42 -5.95 0.49 -20.64
CA ALA A 42 -7.12 1.29 -20.40
C ALA A 42 -7.61 1.60 -21.81
N ARG A 43 -8.56 0.78 -22.31
CA ARG A 43 -9.33 1.15 -23.47
C ARG A 43 -9.70 2.56 -23.13
N THR A 44 -9.29 3.49 -23.97
CA THR A 44 -9.84 4.82 -24.05
C THR A 44 -11.34 4.63 -24.16
N ALA A 45 -11.98 4.39 -23.03
CA ALA A 45 -13.40 4.39 -22.88
C ALA A 45 -13.77 5.83 -23.22
N PRO A 46 -14.74 6.04 -24.11
CA PRO A 46 -15.35 7.36 -24.25
C PRO A 46 -15.62 7.86 -22.84
N LEU A 47 -15.28 9.13 -22.59
CA LEU A 47 -15.35 9.82 -21.31
C LEU A 47 -16.78 9.75 -20.73
N ALA A 48 -17.17 8.58 -20.21
CA ALA A 48 -18.38 8.43 -19.45
C ALA A 48 -18.11 9.11 -18.11
N PRO A 49 -19.01 9.99 -17.64
CA PRO A 49 -18.83 10.63 -16.34
C PRO A 49 -18.63 9.52 -15.29
N PRO A 50 -17.61 9.63 -14.42
CA PRO A 50 -17.34 8.61 -13.43
C PRO A 50 -18.57 8.43 -12.54
N GLN A 51 -19.24 7.29 -12.67
CA GLN A 51 -20.28 6.89 -11.73
C GLN A 51 -19.58 6.50 -10.43
N VAL A 52 -19.58 7.45 -9.49
CA VAL A 52 -19.06 7.24 -8.13
C VAL A 52 -20.12 6.43 -7.38
N GLU A 53 -19.90 5.14 -7.19
CA GLU A 53 -20.71 4.34 -6.28
C GLU A 53 -20.33 4.67 -4.83
N PHE A 54 -21.24 5.31 -4.10
CA PHE A 54 -21.08 5.64 -2.69
C PHE A 54 -21.45 4.43 -1.82
N HIS A 55 -20.46 3.83 -1.17
CA HIS A 55 -20.67 2.73 -0.21
C HIS A 55 -20.77 3.31 1.20
N ALA A 56 -22.00 3.62 1.62
CA ALA A 56 -22.31 4.32 2.88
C ALA A 56 -22.07 3.48 4.16
N GLU A 57 -21.87 2.17 4.05
CA GLU A 57 -21.85 1.27 5.23
C GLU A 57 -20.45 0.92 5.78
N ALA A 58 -19.36 1.31 5.10
CA ALA A 58 -18.02 1.13 5.66
C ALA A 58 -17.54 2.48 6.22
N GLY A 59 -17.57 2.63 7.55
CA GLY A 59 -17.18 3.85 8.27
C GLY A 59 -15.73 4.25 8.02
N ALA A 60 -15.45 4.89 6.89
CA ALA A 60 -14.30 5.75 6.75
C ALA A 60 -14.50 6.93 7.71
N PRO A 61 -13.60 7.16 8.67
CA PRO A 61 -13.70 8.28 9.60
C PRO A 61 -13.91 9.56 8.78
N GLU A 62 -14.93 10.33 9.15
CA GLU A 62 -15.57 11.38 8.36
C GLU A 62 -14.59 12.17 7.49
N GLY A 63 -14.69 11.98 6.18
CA GLY A 63 -13.89 12.70 5.18
C GLY A 63 -12.57 12.05 4.78
N ALA A 64 -12.11 10.95 5.38
CA ALA A 64 -10.87 10.29 4.96
C ALA A 64 -10.99 9.64 3.57
N LEU A 65 -10.17 10.09 2.61
CA LEU A 65 -10.10 9.53 1.26
C LEU A 65 -9.05 8.42 1.21
N TYR A 66 -9.49 7.24 0.79
CA TYR A 66 -8.63 6.08 0.59
C TYR A 66 -8.52 5.72 -0.88
N VAL A 67 -7.30 5.46 -1.34
CA VAL A 67 -7.01 4.86 -2.65
C VAL A 67 -6.16 3.63 -2.40
N ASP A 68 -6.59 2.47 -2.91
CA ASP A 68 -5.95 1.17 -2.65
C ASP A 68 -5.74 0.86 -1.15
N GLY A 69 -6.68 1.30 -0.30
CA GLY A 69 -6.60 1.12 1.15
C GLY A 69 -5.56 2.00 1.87
N ARG A 70 -4.91 2.95 1.16
CA ARG A 70 -4.04 3.96 1.76
C ARG A 70 -4.76 5.30 1.90
N LEU A 71 -4.61 5.93 3.05
CA LEU A 71 -5.08 7.29 3.28
C LEU A 71 -4.29 8.25 2.37
N VAL A 72 -4.99 8.89 1.44
CA VAL A 72 -4.40 9.87 0.51
C VAL A 72 -4.76 11.31 0.87
N GLY A 73 -5.78 11.52 1.71
CA GLY A 73 -6.16 12.86 2.17
C GLY A 73 -7.48 12.87 2.93
N TYR A 74 -7.92 14.07 3.26
CA TYR A 74 -9.23 14.33 3.87
C TYR A 74 -10.04 15.27 2.97
N LEU A 75 -11.30 14.93 2.72
CA LEU A 75 -12.26 15.74 1.99
C LEU A 75 -13.13 16.50 2.99
N ASP A 76 -13.27 17.81 2.77
CA ASP A 76 -14.17 18.64 3.57
C ASP A 76 -15.62 18.39 3.14
N THR A 77 -16.38 17.72 4.01
CA THR A 77 -17.78 17.33 3.76
C THR A 77 -18.77 18.48 3.99
N ARG A 78 -18.32 19.66 4.43
CA ARG A 78 -19.20 20.80 4.77
C ARG A 78 -19.52 21.74 3.59
N ARG A 79 -19.07 21.41 2.37
CA ARG A 79 -19.31 22.23 1.16
C ARG A 79 -19.90 21.45 -0.03
N LEU A 80 -20.63 20.37 0.23
CA LEU A 80 -21.40 19.63 -0.78
C LEU A 80 -22.90 19.93 -0.63
#